data_AF-A0A3D0I6K1-F1
#
_entry.id   AF-A0A3D0I6K1-F1
#
_cell.length_a   1.000
_cell.length_b   1.000
_cell.length_c   1.000
_cell.angle_alpha   90.00
_cell.angle_beta   90.00
_cell.angle_gamma   90.00
#
_symmetry.space_group_name_H-M   'P 1'
#
loop_
_entity.id
_entity.type
_entity.pdbx_description
1 polymer ?
#
loop_
_entity_poly.entity_id
_entity_poly.type
_entity_poly.pdbx_seq_one_letter_code
_entity_poly.pdbx_strand_id
1 'polypeptide(L)'
;MDPAYVSAFAALAGSAIGGATSLGASWVTQRTQVIAQQIAHDIARREDLYKDFIEEASKLYADALEHDKADTSKLVRLYALVSRMRVLSLPAVIESADRVMRAIIETYFGPNITLRELSETVKARSALDPLREFSEVCRGELQRLTLSRG
;
A
#
# COMPACT_ATOMS: atom_id res chain seq x y z
N MET A 1 -4.68 15.74 -66.42
CA MET A 1 -4.43 14.67 -65.43
C MET A 1 -5.74 13.96 -65.19
N ASP A 2 -5.75 12.63 -65.22
CA ASP A 2 -6.98 11.84 -65.04
C ASP A 2 -7.46 11.88 -63.57
N PRO A 3 -8.75 12.16 -63.31
CA PRO A 3 -9.30 12.26 -61.96
C PRO A 3 -9.14 10.97 -61.14
N ALA A 4 -9.03 9.81 -61.79
CA ALA A 4 -8.77 8.52 -61.16
C ALA A 4 -7.40 8.47 -60.43
N TYR A 5 -6.35 9.07 -61.00
CA TYR A 5 -5.02 9.10 -60.35
C TYR A 5 -5.00 10.01 -59.12
N VAL A 6 -5.66 11.17 -59.21
CA VAL A 6 -5.78 12.10 -58.08
C VAL A 6 -6.53 11.44 -56.92
N SER A 7 -7.61 10.71 -57.22
CA SER A 7 -8.38 9.97 -56.22
C SER A 7 -7.61 8.82 -55.57
N ALA A 8 -6.88 8.02 -56.37
CA ALA A 8 -6.05 6.93 -55.85
C ALA A 8 -4.92 7.45 -54.93
N PHE A 9 -4.25 8.53 -55.31
CA PHE A 9 -3.24 9.18 -54.46
C PHE A 9 -3.84 9.74 -53.17
N ALA A 10 -5.01 10.37 -53.22
CA ALA A 10 -5.69 10.87 -52.03
C ALA A 10 -6.09 9.73 -51.07
N ALA A 11 -6.56 8.60 -51.60
CA ALA A 11 -6.88 7.41 -50.81
C ALA A 11 -5.63 6.81 -50.14
N LEU A 12 -4.51 6.70 -50.87
CA LEU A 12 -3.25 6.22 -50.33
C LEU A 12 -2.69 7.16 -49.26
N ALA A 13 -2.71 8.47 -49.50
CA ALA A 13 -2.28 9.47 -48.52
C ALA A 13 -3.14 9.44 -47.25
N GLY A 14 -4.47 9.32 -47.40
CA GLY A 14 -5.39 9.17 -46.28
C GLY A 14 -5.13 7.90 -45.46
N SER A 15 -4.84 6.78 -46.14
CA SER A 15 -4.51 5.52 -45.46
C SER A 15 -3.16 5.54 -44.74
N ALA A 16 -2.15 6.21 -45.31
CA ALA A 16 -0.83 6.35 -44.70
C ALA A 16 -0.91 7.21 -43.43
N ILE A 17 -1.61 8.34 -43.49
CA ILE A 17 -1.84 9.21 -42.33
C ILE A 17 -2.67 8.48 -41.28
N GLY A 18 -3.77 7.83 -41.68
CA GLY A 18 -4.62 7.04 -40.79
C GLY A 18 -3.85 5.92 -40.09
N GLY A 19 -3.03 5.17 -40.83
CA GLY A 19 -2.18 4.12 -40.27
C GLY A 19 -1.13 4.66 -39.28
N ALA A 20 -0.47 5.78 -39.61
CA ALA A 20 0.48 6.43 -38.70
C ALA A 20 -0.20 6.94 -37.42
N THR A 21 -1.39 7.53 -37.53
CA THR A 21 -2.20 7.94 -36.38
C THR A 21 -2.61 6.73 -35.53
N SER A 22 -3.06 5.63 -36.13
CA SER A 22 -3.44 4.41 -35.40
C SER A 22 -2.27 3.77 -34.65
N LEU A 23 -1.08 3.74 -35.25
CA LEU A 23 0.13 3.26 -34.59
C LEU A 23 0.54 4.16 -33.42
N GLY A 24 0.49 5.49 -33.62
CA GLY A 24 0.74 6.47 -32.57
C GLY A 24 -0.24 6.35 -31.40
N ALA A 25 -1.53 6.26 -31.69
CA ALA A 25 -2.57 6.05 -30.69
C ALA A 25 -2.36 4.74 -29.92
N SER A 26 -2.09 3.65 -30.64
CA SER A 26 -1.84 2.32 -30.03
C SER A 26 -0.63 2.35 -29.11
N TRP A 27 0.47 2.99 -29.51
CA TRP A 27 1.66 3.13 -28.67
C TRP A 27 1.38 3.94 -27.40
N VAL A 28 0.65 5.06 -27.51
CA VAL A 28 0.23 5.87 -26.36
C VAL A 28 -0.64 5.04 -25.42
N THR A 29 -1.66 4.35 -25.94
CA THR A 29 -2.55 3.49 -25.14
C THR A 29 -1.77 2.39 -24.44
N GLN A 30 -0.91 1.68 -25.16
CA GLN A 30 -0.10 0.60 -24.60
C GLN A 30 0.82 1.12 -23.49
N ARG A 31 1.44 2.29 -23.68
CA ARG A 31 2.30 2.90 -22.67
C ARG A 31 1.53 3.26 -21.40
N THR A 32 0.35 3.87 -21.53
CA THR A 32 -0.51 4.20 -20.39
C THR A 32 -0.95 2.93 -19.64
N GLN A 33 -1.29 1.86 -20.36
CA GLN A 33 -1.64 0.58 -19.75
C GLN A 33 -0.49 -0.03 -18.95
N VAL A 34 0.73 -0.03 -19.49
CA VAL A 34 1.91 -0.56 -18.77
C VAL A 34 2.18 0.22 -17.49
N ILE A 35 2.09 1.56 -17.53
CA ILE A 35 2.28 2.41 -16.35
C ILE A 35 1.19 2.11 -15.30
N ALA A 36 -0.07 2.03 -15.72
CA ALA A 36 -1.18 1.71 -14.83
C ALA A 36 -1.02 0.33 -14.17
N GLN A 37 -0.57 -0.68 -14.92
CA GLN A 37 -0.28 -2.01 -14.39
C GLN A 37 0.86 -2.00 -13.38
N GLN A 38 1.94 -1.25 -13.64
CA GLN A 38 3.05 -1.11 -12.70
C GLN A 38 2.60 -0.44 -11.39
N ILE A 39 1.79 0.62 -11.47
CA ILE A 39 1.23 1.29 -10.29
C ILE A 39 0.33 0.32 -9.50
N ALA A 40 -0.57 -0.38 -10.19
CA ALA A 40 -1.48 -1.33 -9.55
C ALA A 40 -0.70 -2.46 -8.84
N HIS A 41 0.37 -2.96 -9.46
CA HIS A 41 1.23 -3.98 -8.88
C HIS A 41 2.01 -3.45 -7.65
N ASP A 42 2.54 -2.23 -7.75
CA ASP A 42 3.24 -1.56 -6.65
C ASP A 42 2.32 -1.26 -5.45
N ILE A 43 1.04 -0.94 -5.72
CA ILE A 43 0.00 -0.76 -4.70
C ILE A 43 -0.35 -2.10 -4.06
N ALA A 44 -0.70 -3.11 -4.86
CA ALA A 44 -1.12 -4.42 -4.36
C ALA A 44 -0.06 -5.05 -3.45
N ARG A 45 1.22 -4.97 -3.83
CA ARG A 45 2.33 -5.50 -3.01
C ARG A 45 2.42 -4.82 -1.64
N ARG A 46 2.16 -3.52 -1.57
CA ARG A 46 2.18 -2.76 -0.31
C ARG A 46 0.92 -3.01 0.50
N GLU A 47 -0.25 -3.08 -0.13
CA GLU A 47 -1.51 -3.44 0.52
C GLU A 47 -1.41 -4.81 1.22
N ASP A 48 -0.84 -5.81 0.55
CA ASP A 48 -0.62 -7.13 1.13
C ASP A 48 0.30 -7.06 2.36
N LEU A 49 1.40 -6.28 2.29
CA LEU A 49 2.30 -6.08 3.43
C LEU A 49 1.64 -5.37 4.61
N TYR A 50 0.81 -4.36 4.33
CA TYR A 50 0.11 -3.60 5.37
C TYR A 50 -0.97 -4.44 6.02
N LYS A 51 -1.70 -5.22 5.24
CA LYS A 51 -2.66 -6.19 5.75
C LYS A 51 -1.98 -7.21 6.67
N ASP A 52 -0.90 -7.85 6.22
CA ASP A 52 -0.17 -8.85 7.00
C ASP A 52 0.32 -8.28 8.34
N PHE A 53 0.85 -7.05 8.31
CA PHE A 53 1.33 -6.37 9.51
C PHE A 53 0.21 -5.98 10.46
N ILE A 54 -0.88 -5.39 9.96
CA ILE A 54 -2.04 -5.03 10.79
C ILE A 54 -2.60 -6.27 11.47
N GLU A 55 -2.73 -7.38 10.74
CA GLU A 55 -3.26 -8.62 11.28
C GLU A 55 -2.36 -9.17 12.39
N GLU A 56 -1.05 -9.23 12.17
CA GLU A 56 -0.12 -9.75 13.17
C GLU A 56 0.02 -8.83 14.38
N ALA A 57 0.14 -7.53 14.15
CA ALA A 57 0.22 -6.52 15.20
C ALA A 57 -1.05 -6.51 16.07
N SER A 58 -2.24 -6.63 15.47
CA SER A 58 -3.50 -6.68 16.22
C SER A 58 -3.55 -7.88 17.15
N LYS A 59 -3.14 -9.05 16.66
CA LYS A 59 -3.11 -10.29 17.47
C LYS A 59 -2.12 -10.17 18.63
N LEU A 60 -0.92 -9.67 18.35
CA LEU A 60 0.11 -9.46 19.37
C LEU A 60 -0.29 -8.40 20.40
N TYR A 61 -0.93 -7.32 19.97
CA TYR A 61 -1.39 -6.28 20.89
C TYR A 61 -2.49 -6.80 21.81
N ALA A 62 -3.47 -7.53 21.28
CA ALA A 62 -4.50 -8.17 22.10
C ALA A 62 -3.90 -9.18 23.08
N ASP A 63 -2.96 -10.01 22.62
CA ASP A 63 -2.25 -10.98 23.45
C ASP A 63 -1.47 -10.30 24.60
N ALA A 64 -0.79 -9.20 24.30
CA ALA A 64 -0.02 -8.41 25.28
C ALA A 64 -0.88 -7.74 26.36
N LEU A 65 -2.15 -7.42 26.06
CA LEU A 65 -3.05 -6.83 27.04
C LEU A 65 -3.48 -7.85 28.11
N GLU A 66 -3.57 -9.12 27.73
CA GLU A 66 -4.04 -10.19 28.63
C GLU A 66 -2.88 -10.99 29.26
N HIS A 67 -1.70 -10.98 28.64
CA HIS A 67 -0.56 -11.83 29.00
C HIS A 67 0.76 -11.04 29.08
N ASP A 68 1.62 -11.48 30.00
CA ASP A 68 2.96 -10.90 30.27
C ASP A 68 4.11 -11.65 29.56
N LYS A 69 3.76 -12.67 28.74
CA LYS A 69 4.73 -13.54 28.07
C LYS A 69 4.63 -13.38 26.56
N ALA A 70 5.56 -12.62 26.01
CA ALA A 70 5.68 -12.48 24.56
C ALA A 70 6.14 -13.79 23.90
N ASP A 71 5.42 -14.21 22.87
CA ASP A 71 5.90 -15.21 21.93
C ASP A 71 6.96 -14.58 21.00
N THR A 72 8.22 -14.92 21.25
CA THR A 72 9.36 -14.39 20.50
C THR A 72 9.28 -14.69 19.01
N SER A 73 8.64 -15.80 18.60
CA SER A 73 8.48 -16.15 17.19
C SER A 73 7.57 -15.14 16.47
N LYS A 74 6.46 -14.75 17.11
CA LYS A 74 5.53 -13.74 16.57
C LYS A 74 6.17 -12.35 16.51
N LEU A 75 6.95 -11.96 17.53
CA LEU A 75 7.70 -10.70 17.49
C LEU A 75 8.73 -10.67 16.35
N VAL A 76 9.43 -11.78 16.09
CA VAL A 76 10.33 -11.91 14.94
C VAL A 76 9.57 -11.80 13.63
N ARG A 77 8.38 -12.39 13.51
CA ARG A 77 7.51 -12.25 12.33
C ARG A 77 7.12 -10.79 12.11
N LEU A 78 6.75 -10.07 13.17
CA LEU A 78 6.41 -8.66 13.10
C LEU A 78 7.62 -7.81 12.62
N TYR A 79 8.81 -8.06 13.16
CA TYR A 79 10.05 -7.43 12.71
C TYR A 79 10.37 -7.72 11.24
N ALA A 80 10.13 -8.95 10.78
CA ALA A 80 10.33 -9.33 9.38
C ALA A 80 9.39 -8.55 8.44
N LEU A 81 8.14 -8.31 8.85
CA LEU A 81 7.20 -7.48 8.08
C LEU A 81 7.67 -6.03 7.98
N VAL A 82 8.13 -5.43 9.08
CA VAL A 82 8.75 -4.08 9.05
C VAL A 82 9.96 -4.06 8.11
N SER A 83 10.81 -5.08 8.17
CA SER A 83 11.99 -5.19 7.31
C SER A 83 11.62 -5.30 5.84
N ARG A 84 10.53 -6.00 5.49
CA ARG A 84 10.01 -6.05 4.11
C ARG A 84 9.45 -4.69 3.68
N MET A 85 8.76 -3.97 4.57
CA MET A 85 8.31 -2.60 4.28
C MET A 85 9.49 -1.68 4.01
N ARG A 86 10.63 -1.79 4.71
CA ARG A 86 11.81 -0.94 4.47
C ARG A 86 12.33 -0.98 3.02
N VAL A 87 12.02 -2.05 2.29
CA VAL A 87 12.39 -2.22 0.88
C VAL A 87 11.44 -1.49 -0.06
N LEU A 88 10.17 -1.33 0.32
CA LEU A 88 9.10 -0.94 -0.60
C LEU A 88 8.37 0.34 -0.19
N SER A 89 8.38 0.69 1.09
CA SER A 89 7.55 1.73 1.68
C SER A 89 8.36 2.99 2.00
N LEU A 90 7.67 4.11 2.14
CA LEU A 90 8.22 5.39 2.54
C LEU A 90 8.69 5.35 3.99
N PRO A 91 9.70 6.15 4.35
CA PRO A 91 10.23 6.21 5.72
C PRO A 91 9.16 6.43 6.80
N ALA A 92 8.13 7.23 6.51
CA ALA A 92 7.03 7.50 7.44
C ALA A 92 6.25 6.22 7.83
N VAL A 93 6.04 5.30 6.89
CA VAL A 93 5.38 4.01 7.15
C VAL A 93 6.24 3.18 8.10
N ILE A 94 7.55 3.16 7.87
CA ILE A 94 8.50 2.40 8.70
C ILE A 94 8.53 2.94 10.12
N GLU A 95 8.62 4.26 10.25
CA GLU A 95 8.65 4.92 11.56
C GLU A 95 7.39 4.64 12.37
N SER A 96 6.22 4.67 11.71
CA SER A 96 4.95 4.34 12.34
C SER A 96 4.88 2.85 12.73
N ALA A 97 5.35 1.95 11.87
CA ALA A 97 5.43 0.52 12.18
C ALA A 97 6.35 0.23 13.38
N ASP A 98 7.51 0.91 13.47
CA ASP A 98 8.43 0.81 14.59
C ASP A 98 7.82 1.37 15.90
N ARG A 99 6.90 2.35 15.82
CA ARG A 99 6.12 2.81 16.98
C ARG A 99 5.09 1.76 17.42
N VAL A 100 4.41 1.10 16.48
CA VAL A 100 3.47 0.01 16.79
C VAL A 100 4.18 -1.13 17.49
N MET A 101 5.32 -1.57 16.95
CA MET A 101 6.12 -2.65 17.55
C MET A 101 6.58 -2.30 18.97
N ARG A 102 7.03 -1.07 19.21
CA ARG A 102 7.38 -0.59 20.56
C ARG A 102 6.17 -0.60 21.51
N ALA A 103 5.03 -0.09 21.07
CA ALA A 103 3.82 -0.09 21.89
C ALA A 103 3.39 -1.50 22.30
N ILE A 104 3.47 -2.48 21.38
CA ILE A 104 3.19 -3.90 21.69
C ILE A 104 4.16 -4.43 22.74
N ILE A 105 5.47 -4.19 22.55
CA ILE A 105 6.50 -4.67 23.48
C ILE A 105 6.31 -4.02 24.86
N GLU A 106 6.08 -2.71 24.92
CA GLU A 106 5.80 -1.99 26.17
C GLU A 106 4.55 -2.52 26.87
N THR A 107 3.54 -2.93 26.11
CA THR A 107 2.31 -3.53 26.66
C THR A 107 2.58 -4.86 27.35
N TYR A 108 3.43 -5.73 26.78
CA TYR A 108 3.85 -6.98 27.43
C TYR A 108 4.60 -6.77 28.76
N PHE A 109 5.25 -5.61 28.94
CA PHE A 109 5.90 -5.24 30.20
C PHE A 109 4.98 -4.48 31.16
N GLY A 110 3.77 -4.14 30.73
CA GLY A 110 2.74 -3.50 31.55
C GLY A 110 1.96 -4.51 32.39
N PRO A 111 1.09 -4.02 33.30
CA PRO A 111 0.16 -4.89 34.00
C PRO A 111 -0.89 -5.45 33.03
N ASN A 112 -1.17 -6.75 33.12
CA ASN A 112 -2.27 -7.36 32.37
C ASN A 112 -3.59 -6.67 32.77
N ILE A 113 -4.43 -6.38 31.78
CA ILE A 113 -5.72 -5.76 31.98
C ILE A 113 -6.85 -6.76 31.73
N THR A 114 -7.93 -6.63 32.49
CA THR A 114 -9.15 -7.39 32.27
C THR A 114 -9.99 -6.80 31.14
N LEU A 115 -10.90 -7.58 30.56
CA LEU A 115 -11.86 -7.08 29.55
C LEU A 115 -12.68 -5.87 30.05
N ARG A 116 -12.93 -5.77 31.36
CA ARG A 116 -13.63 -4.61 31.97
C ARG A 116 -12.77 -3.35 31.86
N GLU A 117 -11.52 -3.43 32.28
CA GLU A 117 -10.55 -2.33 32.22
C GLU A 117 -10.23 -1.95 30.76
N LEU A 118 -10.18 -2.93 29.85
CA LEU A 118 -10.09 -2.67 28.41
C LEU A 118 -11.29 -1.85 27.91
N SER A 119 -12.51 -2.17 28.36
CA SER A 119 -13.70 -1.39 27.97
C SER A 119 -13.64 0.06 28.48
N GLU A 120 -13.03 0.28 29.65
CA GLU A 120 -12.88 1.60 30.25
C GLU A 120 -11.80 2.44 29.54
N THR A 121 -10.66 1.83 29.20
CA THR A 121 -9.58 2.47 28.43
C THR A 121 -10.00 2.82 27.01
N VAL A 122 -10.77 1.95 26.33
CA VAL A 122 -11.35 2.23 25.02
C VAL A 122 -12.36 3.38 25.09
N LYS A 123 -13.26 3.37 26.09
CA LYS A 123 -14.25 4.46 26.28
C LYS A 123 -13.60 5.79 26.60
N ALA A 124 -12.54 5.78 27.39
CA ALA A 124 -11.78 6.98 27.74
C ALA A 124 -10.90 7.51 26.58
N ARG A 125 -10.88 6.82 25.42
CA ARG A 125 -9.98 7.11 24.28
C ARG A 125 -8.51 7.21 24.68
N SER A 126 -8.14 6.63 25.82
CA SER A 126 -6.80 6.66 26.39
C SER A 126 -6.00 5.42 26.01
N ALA A 127 -6.64 4.39 25.48
CA ALA A 127 -5.93 3.34 24.74
C ALA A 127 -5.29 3.98 23.50
N LEU A 128 -3.95 4.11 23.52
CA LEU A 128 -3.18 4.37 22.31
C LEU A 128 -3.58 3.27 21.31
N ASP A 129 -4.14 3.68 20.17
CA ASP A 129 -4.39 2.81 19.03
C ASP A 129 -3.21 3.00 18.07
N PRO A 130 -2.07 2.31 18.29
CA PRO A 130 -0.89 2.49 17.47
C PRO A 130 -1.14 2.14 16.00
N LEU A 131 -2.13 1.29 15.72
CA LEU A 131 -2.49 0.89 14.36
C LEU A 131 -3.28 1.96 13.60
N ARG A 132 -3.95 2.88 14.30
CA ARG A 132 -4.64 4.00 13.65
C ARG A 132 -3.68 4.89 12.89
N GLU A 133 -2.63 5.38 13.55
CA GLU A 133 -1.64 6.24 12.89
C GLU A 133 -0.95 5.50 11.74
N PHE A 134 -0.57 4.23 11.97
CA PHE A 134 0.00 3.38 10.93
C PHE A 134 -0.90 3.28 9.69
N SER A 135 -2.19 3.03 9.89
CA SER A 135 -3.16 2.91 8.81
C SER A 135 -3.36 4.22 8.04
N GLU A 136 -3.33 5.36 8.73
CA GLU A 136 -3.43 6.69 8.13
C GLU A 136 -2.20 7.00 7.25
N VAL A 137 -0.99 6.69 7.74
CA VAL A 137 0.25 6.87 6.99
C VAL A 137 0.31 5.93 5.77
N CYS A 138 -0.09 4.67 5.92
CA CYS A 138 -0.18 3.71 4.82
C CYS A 138 -1.15 4.20 3.74
N ARG A 139 -2.34 4.67 4.12
CA ARG A 139 -3.32 5.23 3.18
C ARG A 139 -2.73 6.42 2.41
N GLY A 140 -2.04 7.32 3.10
CA GLY A 140 -1.40 8.47 2.48
C GLY A 140 -0.34 8.09 1.45
N GLU A 141 0.44 7.05 1.72
CA GLU A 141 1.40 6.53 0.75
C GLU A 141 0.73 5.91 -0.48
N LEU A 142 -0.27 5.04 -0.29
CA LEU A 142 -0.98 4.42 -1.42
C LEU A 142 -1.61 5.48 -2.33
N GLN A 143 -2.19 6.54 -1.75
CA GLN A 143 -2.71 7.68 -2.51
C GLN A 143 -1.61 8.42 -3.31
N ARG A 144 -0.41 8.58 -2.73
CA ARG A 144 0.72 9.21 -3.44
C ARG A 144 1.18 8.42 -4.65
N LEU A 145 1.12 7.08 -4.61
CA LEU A 145 1.48 6.24 -5.76
C LEU A 145 0.53 6.45 -6.93
N THR A 146 -0.76 6.58 -6.65
CA THR A 146 -1.78 6.91 -7.66
C THR A 146 -1.57 8.30 -8.25
N LEU A 147 -1.13 9.28 -7.45
CA LEU A 147 -0.98 10.68 -7.87
C LEU A 147 0.38 11.00 -8.54
N SER A 148 1.45 10.29 -8.23
CA SER A 148 2.82 10.61 -8.69
C SER A 148 3.18 10.10 -10.09
N ARG A 149 2.32 9.29 -10.71
CA ARG A 149 2.57 8.67 -12.03
C ARG A 149 1.41 8.79 -13.03
N GLY A 150 0.35 9.55 -12.68
CA GLY A 150 -0.73 9.94 -13.59
C GLY A 150 -0.48 11.33 -14.16
#